data_AF-A0A960KA85-F1
#
_entry.id   AF-A0A960KA85-F1
#
_cell.length_a   1.000
_cell.length_b   1.000
_cell.length_c   1.000
_cell.angle_alpha   90.00
_cell.angle_beta   90.00
_cell.angle_gamma   90.00
#
_symmetry.space_group_name_H-M   'P 1'
#
loop_
_entity.id
_entity.type
_entity.pdbx_description
1 polymer ?
#
loop_
_entity_poly.entity_id
_entity_poly.type
_entity_poly.pdbx_seq_one_letter_code
_entity_poly.pdbx_strand_id
1 'polypeptide(L)' 'MASKPSDMVVTDDSSGGTGPAPMPVKIVVAGGFGVGKTTFVGSISEIEPLTTEAALTKVSENVDDTSKVTS' A
#
# COMPACT_ATOMS: atom_id res chain seq x y z
N MET A 1 11.54 46.89 44.92
CA MET A 1 12.26 46.25 43.80
C MET A 1 11.32 45.21 43.20
N ALA A 2 10.72 45.53 42.06
CA ALA A 2 9.79 44.62 41.38
C ALA A 2 10.60 43.60 40.59
N SER A 3 10.60 42.34 41.01
CA SER A 3 11.11 41.25 40.20
C SER A 3 10.17 41.08 39.01
N LYS A 4 10.70 41.33 37.81
CA LYS A 4 9.99 41.13 36.54
C LYS A 4 9.76 39.61 36.36
N PRO A 5 8.56 39.14 35.97
CA PRO A 5 8.39 37.73 35.65
C PRO A 5 9.26 37.40 34.43
N SER A 6 10.05 36.34 34.54
CA SER A 6 10.90 35.77 33.50
C SER A 6 10.10 35.52 32.24
N ASP A 7 10.65 35.90 31.08
CA ASP A 7 10.05 35.65 29.77
C ASP A 7 9.64 34.18 29.64
N MET A 8 8.35 33.98 29.47
CA MET A 8 7.80 32.73 28.97
C MET A 8 8.22 32.63 27.51
N VAL A 9 9.37 31.99 27.27
CA VAL A 9 9.73 31.52 25.94
C VAL A 9 8.71 30.44 25.58
N VAL A 10 7.66 30.88 24.90
CA VAL A 10 6.85 30.02 24.04
C VAL A 10 7.77 29.69 22.86
N THR A 11 8.54 28.61 22.97
CA THR A 11 9.09 27.99 21.77
C THR A 11 7.89 27.45 21.00
N ASP A 12 7.61 28.11 19.88
CA ASP A 12 6.76 27.64 18.80
C ASP A 12 7.14 26.18 18.49
N ASP A 13 6.30 25.24 18.90
CA ASP A 13 6.30 23.90 18.32
C ASP A 13 5.79 24.11 16.89
N SER A 14 6.72 24.43 16.00
CA SER A 14 6.43 24.60 14.58
C SER A 14 5.86 23.28 14.10
N SER A 15 4.53 23.26 14.06
CA SER A 15 3.71 22.09 13.83
C SER A 15 4.19 21.37 12.58
N GLY A 16 4.63 20.13 12.79
CA GLY A 16 4.80 19.15 11.73
C GLY A 16 3.59 19.21 10.80
N GLY A 17 3.90 19.24 9.49
CA GLY A 17 3.00 19.69 8.43
C GLY A 17 1.52 19.39 8.67
N THR A 18 0.73 20.44 8.88
CA THR A 18 -0.74 20.38 8.99
C THR A 18 -1.42 20.14 7.63
N GLY A 19 -0.80 19.29 6.79
CA GLY A 19 -1.49 18.70 5.66
C GLY A 19 -2.48 17.65 6.18
N PRO A 20 -3.65 17.47 5.55
CA PRO A 20 -4.52 16.36 5.90
C PRO A 20 -3.72 15.06 5.88
N ALA A 21 -3.92 14.21 6.90
CA ALA A 21 -3.30 12.89 6.93
C ALA A 21 -3.63 12.13 5.64
N PRO A 22 -2.69 11.32 5.09
CA PRO A 22 -2.95 10.56 3.89
C PRO A 22 -4.22 9.73 4.04
N MET A 23 -5.17 9.92 3.13
CA MET A 23 -6.36 9.07 3.11
C MET A 23 -5.94 7.65 2.72
N PRO A 24 -6.37 6.62 3.46
CA PRO A 24 -6.07 5.24 3.09
C PRO A 24 -6.78 4.91 1.77
N VAL A 25 -6.01 4.46 0.79
CA VAL A 25 -6.52 4.06 -0.54
C VAL A 25 -6.35 2.55 -0.72
N LYS A 26 -7.36 1.91 -1.31
CA LYS A 26 -7.30 0.51 -1.75
C LYS A 26 -7.27 0.48 -3.28
N ILE A 27 -6.29 -0.22 -3.83
CA ILE A 27 -6.10 -0.35 -5.28
C ILE A 27 -6.28 -1.83 -5.62
N VAL A 28 -7.04 -2.12 -6.68
CA VAL A 28 -7.28 -3.50 -7.16
C VAL A 28 -6.70 -3.63 -8.56
N VAL A 29 -5.83 -4.63 -8.74
CA VAL A 29 -5.28 -5.01 -10.05
C VAL A 29 -6.07 -6.22 -10.56
N ALA A 30 -6.84 -6.04 -11.63
CA ALA A 30 -7.70 -7.06 -12.23
C ALA A 30 -7.28 -7.43 -13.66
N GLY A 31 -7.68 -8.62 -14.12
CA GLY A 31 -7.29 -9.15 -15.43
C GLY A 31 -7.32 -10.68 -15.48
N GLY A 32 -7.23 -11.24 -16.69
CA GLY A 32 -7.28 -12.69 -16.94
C GLY A 32 -6.13 -13.48 -16.32
N PHE A 33 -6.16 -14.81 -16.48
CA PHE A 33 -5.08 -15.69 -16.04
C PHE A 33 -3.76 -15.37 -16.78
N GLY A 34 -2.62 -15.47 -16.10
CA GLY A 34 -1.29 -15.32 -16.72
C GLY A 34 -0.88 -13.91 -17.19
N VAL A 35 -1.76 -12.90 -17.15
CA VAL A 35 -1.49 -11.54 -17.68
C VAL A 35 -0.46 -10.71 -16.88
N GLY A 36 0.16 -11.27 -15.84
CA GLY A 36 1.22 -10.59 -15.07
C GLY A 36 0.74 -9.68 -13.93
N LYS A 37 -0.48 -9.87 -13.39
CA LYS A 37 -1.00 -9.05 -12.27
C LYS A 37 -0.06 -9.05 -11.05
N THR A 38 0.37 -10.23 -10.62
CA THR A 38 1.30 -10.39 -9.49
C THR A 38 2.67 -9.78 -9.80
N THR A 39 3.14 -9.92 -11.05
CA THR A 39 4.38 -9.28 -11.51
C THR A 39 4.29 -7.76 -11.44
N PHE A 40 3.17 -7.17 -11.88
CA PHE A 40 2.95 -5.73 -11.80
C PHE A 40 2.96 -5.25 -10.34
N VAL A 41 2.19 -5.90 -9.46
CA VAL A 41 2.16 -5.56 -8.02
C VAL A 41 3.55 -5.66 -7.41
N GLY A 42 4.30 -6.73 -7.72
CA GLY A 42 5.68 -6.90 -7.25
C GLY A 42 6.66 -5.86 -7.79
N SER A 43 6.46 -5.37 -9.03
CA SER A 43 7.36 -4.38 -9.65
C SER A 43 7.27 -2.97 -9.05
N ILE A 44 6.11 -2.61 -8.47
CA ILE A 44 5.87 -1.28 -7.90
C ILE A 44 5.83 -1.27 -6.37
N SER A 45 5.80 -2.44 -5.73
CA SER A 45 5.72 -2.55 -4.27
C SER A 45 7.12 -2.51 -3.66
N GLU A 46 7.37 -1.55 -2.76
CA GLU A 46 8.56 -1.50 -1.91
C GLU A 46 8.44 -2.43 -0.68
N ILE A 47 7.27 -3.06 -0.49
CA ILE A 47 6.97 -3.95 0.63
C ILE A 47 6.86 -5.38 0.11
N GLU A 48 7.37 -6.33 0.89
CA GLU A 48 7.22 -7.75 0.58
C GLU A 48 5.73 -8.11 0.46
N PRO A 49 5.28 -8.77 -0.63
CA PRO A 49 3.88 -9.09 -0.82
C PRO A 49 3.35 -9.96 0.32
N LEU A 50 2.28 -9.50 0.98
CA LEU A 50 1.52 -10.34 1.89
C LEU A 50 0.72 -11.34 1.06
N THR A 51 1.21 -12.57 0.99
CA THR A 51 0.51 -13.67 0.32
C THR A 51 -0.43 -14.33 1.32
N THR A 52 -1.74 -14.27 1.03
CA THR A 52 -2.77 -15.04 1.74
C THR A 52 -3.42 -16.05 0.79
N GLU A 53 -2.64 -16.56 -0.17
CA GLU A 53 -3.14 -17.48 -1.20
C GLU A 53 -3.71 -18.74 -0.55
N ALA A 54 -4.99 -19.04 -0.86
CA ALA A 54 -5.56 -20.34 -0.58
C ALA A 54 -4.96 -21.34 -1.59
N ALA A 55 -4.66 -22.57 -1.15
CA ALA A 55 -4.18 -23.62 -2.05
C ALA A 55 -5.15 -23.76 -3.24
N LEU A 56 -4.65 -23.48 -4.44
CA LEU A 56 -5.43 -23.60 -5.66
C LEU A 56 -5.88 -25.06 -5.80
N THR A 57 -7.19 -25.26 -5.85
CA THR A 57 -7.77 -26.60 -5.95
C THR A 57 -7.61 -27.12 -7.37
N LYS A 58 -7.41 -28.44 -7.53
CA LYS A 58 -7.41 -29.10 -8.86
C LYS A 58 -8.66 -28.83 -9.70
N VAL A 59 -9.74 -28.36 -9.08
CA VAL A 59 -10.98 -27.96 -9.78
C VAL A 59 -10.74 -26.74 -10.69
N SER A 60 -9.78 -25.86 -10.39
CA SER A 60 -9.51 -24.68 -11.22
C SER A 60 -8.83 -25.02 -12.56
N GLU A 61 -8.16 -26.18 -12.68
CA GLU A 61 -7.49 -26.62 -13.92
C GLU A 61 -8.43 -26.60 -15.14
N ASN A 62 -9.73 -26.85 -14.93
CA ASN A 62 -10.73 -26.87 -16.00
C ASN A 62 -11.48 -25.54 -16.19
N VAL A 63 -11.24 -24.56 -15.31
CA VAL A 63 -11.86 -23.23 -15.34
C VAL A 63 -10.88 -22.20 -15.90
N ASP A 64 -9.59 -22.34 -15.59
CA ASP A 64 -8.54 -21.47 -16.07
C ASP A 64 -8.23 -21.73 -17.54
N ASP A 65 -8.56 -20.76 -18.39
CA ASP A 65 -8.19 -20.79 -19.81
C ASP A 65 -6.70 -20.48 -19.97
N THR A 66 -5.89 -21.54 -20.03
CA THR A 66 -4.43 -21.46 -20.25
C THR A 66 -4.05 -21.38 -21.73
N SER A 67 -5.01 -21.51 -22.66
CA SER A 67 -4.75 -21.49 -24.11
C SER A 67 -4.14 -20.18 -24.60
N LYS A 68 -4.27 -19.11 -23.81
CA LYS A 68 -3.76 -17.77 -24.12
C LYS A 68 -2.33 -17.50 -23.64
N VAL A 69 -1.69 -18.45 -22.95
CA VAL A 69 -0.37 -18.26 -22.32
C VAL A 69 0.76 -18.97 -23.09
N THR A 70 0.45 -20.01 -23.87
CA THR A 70 1.44 -20.77 -24.65
C THR A 70 1.17 -20.57 -26.14
N SER A 71 2.15 -20.04 -26.87
CA SER A 71 2.22 -20.00 -28.34
C SER A 71 3.44 -20.77 -28.81
#